data_AF-A0A659UEV5-F1
#
_entry.id   AF-A0A659UEV5-F1
#
_cell.length_a   1.000
_cell.length_b   1.000
_cell.length_c   1.000
_cell.angle_alpha   90.00
_cell.angle_beta   90.00
_cell.angle_gamma   90.00
#
_symmetry.space_group_name_H-M   'P 1'
#
loop_
_entity.id
_entity.type
_entity.pdbx_description
1 polymer ?
#
loop_
_entity_poly.entity_id
_entity_poly.type
_entity_poly.pdbx_seq_one_letter_code
_entity_poly.pdbx_strand_id
1 'polypeptide(L)'
;ADKHGLEFHPDALKLLTRSLGLVNKSLRRDEEANRLFLDILTSDRNAELNLRRMNEAGLLGRLIPDFGKIVAMMQFSMYHHYTVDEHLIRCIGVLAEIERGDGEKVHPLSHSLMPGLKKSREALYVAVLLH
;
A
#
# COMPACT_ATOMS: atom_id res chain seq x y z
N ALA A 1 -11.50 2.48 -10.56
CA ALA A 1 -12.11 2.16 -9.26
C ALA A 1 -11.83 3.28 -8.26
N ASP A 2 -10.59 3.39 -7.75
CA ASP A 2 -10.20 4.36 -6.71
C ASP A 2 -10.61 5.82 -6.98
N LYS A 3 -10.15 6.40 -8.10
CA LYS A 3 -10.49 7.79 -8.51
C LYS A 3 -12.00 8.09 -8.53
N HIS A 4 -12.84 7.09 -8.78
CA HIS A 4 -14.29 7.25 -8.87
C HIS A 4 -15.06 6.64 -7.68
N GLY A 5 -14.37 5.95 -6.77
CA GLY A 5 -15.01 5.36 -5.58
C GLY A 5 -15.83 4.15 -5.86
N LEU A 6 -15.44 3.42 -6.89
CA LEU A 6 -16.15 2.23 -7.32
C LEU A 6 -15.46 1.00 -6.76
N GLU A 7 -16.28 0.01 -6.43
CA GLU A 7 -15.86 -1.34 -6.12
C GLU A 7 -15.35 -2.05 -7.38
N PHE A 8 -14.48 -3.05 -7.20
CA PHE A 8 -14.12 -3.94 -8.29
C PHE A 8 -15.19 -5.00 -8.47
N HIS A 9 -15.58 -5.24 -9.72
CA HIS A 9 -16.43 -6.39 -10.01
C HIS A 9 -15.66 -7.70 -9.67
N PRO A 10 -16.30 -8.71 -9.06
CA PRO A 10 -15.62 -9.96 -8.70
C PRO A 10 -14.89 -10.63 -9.87
N ASP A 11 -15.46 -10.55 -11.07
CA ASP A 11 -14.82 -11.10 -12.28
C ASP A 11 -13.52 -10.38 -12.65
N ALA A 12 -13.41 -9.08 -12.37
CA ALA A 12 -12.19 -8.32 -12.60
C ALA A 12 -11.07 -8.79 -11.66
N LEU A 13 -11.39 -9.03 -10.39
CA LEU A 13 -10.44 -9.59 -9.42
C LEU A 13 -10.02 -11.02 -9.80
N LYS A 14 -10.97 -11.84 -10.23
CA LYS A 14 -10.69 -13.21 -10.70
C LYS A 14 -9.81 -13.22 -11.94
N LEU A 15 -10.03 -12.31 -12.88
CA LEU A 15 -9.20 -12.13 -14.05
C LEU A 15 -7.78 -11.71 -13.64
N LEU A 16 -7.66 -10.73 -12.74
CA LEU A 16 -6.37 -10.28 -12.21
C LEU A 16 -5.57 -11.44 -11.61
N THR A 17 -6.18 -12.25 -10.73
CA THR A 17 -5.51 -13.41 -10.12
C THR A 17 -5.05 -14.43 -11.17
N ARG A 18 -5.85 -14.68 -12.20
CA ARG A 18 -5.47 -15.58 -13.31
C ARG A 18 -4.34 -15.01 -14.17
N SER A 19 -4.24 -13.70 -14.26
CA SER A 19 -3.25 -12.98 -15.07
C SER A 19 -1.94 -12.67 -14.33
N LEU A 20 -1.78 -13.08 -13.06
CA LEU A 20 -0.55 -12.81 -12.28
C LEU A 20 0.73 -13.33 -12.94
N GLY A 21 0.65 -14.34 -13.81
CA GLY A 21 1.79 -14.83 -14.59
C GLY A 21 2.38 -13.79 -15.55
N LEU A 22 1.61 -12.76 -15.92
CA LEU A 22 2.07 -11.64 -16.75
C LEU A 22 2.97 -10.67 -15.96
N VAL A 23 2.93 -10.72 -14.62
CA VAL A 23 3.79 -9.92 -13.75
C VAL A 23 5.19 -10.53 -13.71
N ASN A 24 5.97 -10.23 -14.74
CA ASN A 24 7.32 -10.73 -14.94
C ASN A 24 8.37 -9.65 -14.62
N LYS A 25 9.66 -9.96 -14.87
CA LYS A 25 10.77 -9.03 -14.62
C LYS A 25 10.70 -7.77 -15.50
N SER A 26 10.15 -7.87 -16.71
CA SER A 26 9.97 -6.72 -17.61
C SER A 26 8.93 -5.78 -17.04
N LEU A 27 7.76 -6.29 -16.62
CA LEU A 27 6.72 -5.44 -16.04
C LEU A 27 7.19 -4.73 -14.77
N ARG A 28 7.96 -5.41 -13.91
CA ARG A 28 8.54 -4.79 -12.71
C ARG A 28 9.58 -3.70 -13.00
N ARG A 29 10.16 -3.68 -14.20
CA ARG A 29 11.12 -2.66 -14.65
C ARG A 29 10.49 -1.61 -15.56
N ASP A 30 9.20 -1.76 -15.87
CA ASP A 30 8.47 -0.84 -16.71
C ASP A 30 8.20 0.46 -15.94
N GLU A 31 8.55 1.59 -16.54
CA GLU A 31 8.44 2.90 -15.89
C GLU A 31 6.97 3.27 -15.65
N GLU A 32 6.09 2.94 -16.59
CA GLU A 32 4.66 3.25 -16.49
C GLU A 32 3.99 2.38 -15.42
N ALA A 33 4.32 1.09 -15.34
CA ALA A 33 3.85 0.21 -14.27
C ALA A 33 4.27 0.72 -12.88
N ASN A 34 5.52 1.16 -12.74
CA ASN A 34 6.02 1.72 -11.48
C ASN A 34 5.36 3.07 -11.15
N ARG A 35 5.13 3.94 -12.15
CA ARG A 35 4.40 5.19 -11.98
C ARG A 35 2.96 4.93 -11.50
N LEU A 36 2.25 3.99 -12.13
CA LEU A 36 0.90 3.59 -11.72
C LEU A 36 0.87 2.99 -10.32
N PHE A 37 1.89 2.22 -9.93
CA PHE A 37 2.01 1.70 -8.58
C PHE A 37 2.17 2.83 -7.55
N LEU A 38 3.03 3.82 -7.82
CA LEU A 38 3.21 4.98 -6.96
C LEU A 38 1.93 5.82 -6.85
N ASP A 39 1.20 6.01 -7.94
CA ASP A 39 -0.12 6.68 -7.93
C ASP A 39 -1.11 5.96 -6.99
N ILE A 40 -1.08 4.62 -6.94
CA ILE A 40 -1.94 3.82 -6.06
C ILE A 40 -1.48 3.92 -4.60
N LEU A 41 -0.17 3.74 -4.37
CA LEU A 41 0.44 3.79 -3.05
C LEU A 41 0.22 5.14 -2.37
N THR A 42 0.18 6.21 -3.16
CA THR A 42 0.02 7.60 -2.69
C THR A 42 -1.36 8.17 -3.01
N SER A 43 -2.37 7.32 -3.20
CA SER A 43 -3.73 7.77 -3.44
C SER A 43 -4.26 8.64 -2.30
N ASP A 44 -4.73 9.83 -2.64
CA ASP A 44 -5.37 10.77 -1.69
C ASP A 44 -6.71 10.25 -1.13
N ARG A 45 -7.24 9.17 -1.71
CA ARG A 45 -8.52 8.60 -1.30
C ARG A 45 -8.36 7.50 -0.27
N ASN A 46 -7.87 6.33 -0.69
CA ASN A 46 -7.76 5.17 0.20
C ASN A 46 -6.67 4.21 -0.27
N ALA A 47 -5.41 4.62 -0.08
CA ALA A 47 -4.24 3.82 -0.39
C ALA A 47 -4.26 2.45 0.33
N GLU A 48 -4.65 2.41 1.61
CA GLU A 48 -4.76 1.17 2.40
C GLU A 48 -5.68 0.14 1.72
N LEU A 49 -6.91 0.54 1.37
CA LEU A 49 -7.87 -0.35 0.75
C LEU A 49 -7.38 -0.88 -0.61
N ASN A 50 -6.74 -0.03 -1.40
CA ASN A 50 -6.19 -0.45 -2.69
C ASN A 50 -5.05 -1.46 -2.51
N LEU A 51 -4.10 -1.19 -1.60
CA LEU A 51 -2.99 -2.10 -1.30
C LEU A 51 -3.49 -3.42 -0.72
N ARG A 52 -4.48 -3.39 0.16
CA ARG A 52 -5.15 -4.58 0.71
C ARG A 52 -5.73 -5.46 -0.40
N ARG A 53 -6.48 -4.88 -1.33
CA ARG A 53 -7.04 -5.60 -2.49
C ARG A 53 -5.96 -6.16 -3.40
N MET A 54 -4.88 -5.40 -3.62
CA MET A 54 -3.73 -5.89 -4.39
C MET A 54 -3.02 -7.06 -3.69
N ASN A 55 -2.93 -7.03 -2.36
CA ASN A 55 -2.35 -8.11 -1.57
C ASN A 55 -3.23 -9.37 -1.61
N GLU A 56 -4.53 -9.22 -1.38
CA GLU A 56 -5.53 -10.30 -1.45
C GLU A 56 -5.57 -10.96 -2.84
N ALA A 57 -5.44 -10.16 -3.90
CA ALA A 57 -5.38 -10.67 -5.27
C ALA A 57 -4.01 -11.30 -5.63
N GLY A 58 -3.00 -11.23 -4.75
CA GLY A 58 -1.64 -11.71 -4.97
C GLY A 58 -0.76 -10.82 -5.85
N LEU A 59 -1.27 -9.65 -6.27
CA LEU A 59 -0.55 -8.73 -7.14
C LEU A 59 0.62 -8.05 -6.42
N LEU A 60 0.45 -7.65 -5.17
CA LEU A 60 1.47 -6.89 -4.44
C LEU A 60 2.76 -7.70 -4.25
N GLY A 61 2.65 -8.96 -3.82
CA GLY A 61 3.80 -9.87 -3.71
C GLY A 61 4.44 -10.26 -5.05
N ARG A 62 3.69 -10.16 -6.17
CA ARG A 62 4.24 -10.37 -7.52
C ARG A 62 4.99 -9.14 -8.05
N LEU A 63 4.51 -7.94 -7.72
CA LEU A 63 5.18 -6.67 -8.06
C LEU A 63 6.44 -6.46 -7.21
N ILE A 64 6.37 -6.76 -5.91
CA ILE A 64 7.47 -6.60 -4.95
C ILE A 64 7.80 -7.98 -4.36
N PRO A 65 8.77 -8.73 -4.92
CA PRO A 65 9.06 -10.10 -4.47
C PRO A 65 9.46 -10.20 -3.00
N ASP A 66 10.14 -9.18 -2.45
CA ASP A 66 10.52 -9.17 -1.04
C ASP A 66 9.29 -9.01 -0.13
N PHE A 67 8.32 -8.18 -0.53
CA PHE A 67 7.00 -8.15 0.11
C PHE A 67 6.31 -9.52 0.01
N GLY A 68 6.41 -10.19 -1.15
CA GLY A 68 5.87 -11.54 -1.34
C GLY A 68 6.40 -12.59 -0.36
N LYS A 69 7.59 -12.40 0.23
CA LYS A 69 8.17 -13.30 1.23
C LYS A 69 7.55 -13.13 2.62
N ILE A 70 6.93 -11.99 2.90
CA ILE A 70 6.34 -11.64 4.20
C ILE A 70 4.81 -11.72 4.22
N VAL A 71 4.17 -12.03 3.08
CA VAL A 71 2.72 -12.24 3.01
C VAL A 71 2.31 -13.38 3.95
N ALA A 72 1.30 -13.13 4.78
CA ALA A 72 0.81 -14.04 5.82
C ALA A 72 1.89 -14.49 6.83
N MET A 73 3.01 -13.76 6.93
CA MET A 73 4.04 -14.05 7.92
C MET A 73 3.59 -13.53 9.28
N MET A 74 3.38 -14.45 10.22
CA MET A 74 3.18 -14.09 11.63
C MET A 74 4.54 -13.90 12.31
N GLN A 75 4.74 -12.74 12.92
CA GLN A 75 5.83 -12.54 13.87
C GLN A 75 5.25 -12.61 15.29
N PHE A 76 5.60 -13.65 16.03
CA PHE A 76 5.14 -13.81 17.40
C PHE A 76 5.93 -12.88 18.32
N SER A 77 5.38 -11.69 18.60
CA SER A 77 5.84 -10.84 19.70
C SER A 77 4.65 -10.11 20.33
N MET A 78 4.82 -9.60 21.56
CA MET A 78 3.80 -8.87 22.32
C MET A 78 3.22 -7.64 21.60
N TYR A 79 3.85 -7.20 20.49
CA TYR A 79 3.46 -6.01 19.75
C TYR A 79 2.83 -6.31 18.38
N HIS A 80 2.86 -7.57 17.92
CA HIS A 80 2.36 -7.95 16.59
C HIS A 80 1.00 -8.65 16.70
N HIS A 81 -0.05 -7.86 16.51
CA HIS A 81 -1.43 -8.36 16.40
C HIS A 81 -1.80 -8.77 14.96
N TYR A 82 -0.97 -8.41 13.98
CA TYR A 82 -1.21 -8.60 12.54
C TYR A 82 -0.04 -9.36 11.91
N THR A 83 -0.29 -10.02 10.78
CA THR A 83 0.79 -10.51 9.90
C THR A 83 1.61 -9.31 9.40
N VAL A 84 2.87 -9.54 9.03
CA VAL A 84 3.79 -8.44 8.63
C VAL A 84 3.22 -7.64 7.45
N ASP A 85 2.68 -8.30 6.44
CA ASP A 85 2.04 -7.65 5.29
C ASP A 85 0.84 -6.77 5.70
N GLU A 86 -0.01 -7.28 6.58
CA GLU A 86 -1.18 -6.56 7.09
C GLU A 86 -0.75 -5.35 7.94
N HIS A 87 0.29 -5.50 8.74
CA HIS A 87 0.87 -4.40 9.51
C HIS A 87 1.36 -3.27 8.61
N LEU A 88 2.15 -3.58 7.57
CA LEU A 88 2.66 -2.59 6.63
C LEU A 88 1.54 -1.85 5.89
N ILE A 89 0.51 -2.58 5.44
CA ILE A 89 -0.65 -1.98 4.77
C ILE A 89 -1.40 -1.02 5.71
N ARG A 90 -1.59 -1.40 6.99
CA ARG A 90 -2.19 -0.51 8.00
C ARG A 90 -1.35 0.71 8.29
N CYS A 91 -0.01 0.60 8.31
CA CYS A 91 0.87 1.75 8.49
C CYS A 91 0.68 2.79 7.36
N ILE A 92 0.42 2.36 6.14
CA ILE A 92 0.05 3.26 5.03
C ILE A 92 -1.28 3.96 5.31
N GLY A 93 -2.28 3.25 5.85
CA GLY A 93 -3.55 3.84 6.26
C GLY A 93 -3.39 4.93 7.32
N VAL A 94 -2.62 4.64 8.37
CA VAL A 94 -2.31 5.60 9.45
C VAL A 94 -1.53 6.80 8.92
N LEU A 95 -0.57 6.60 8.01
CA LEU A 95 0.15 7.71 7.38
C LEU A 95 -0.80 8.63 6.61
N ALA A 96 -1.75 8.05 5.85
CA ALA A 96 -2.76 8.81 5.11
C ALA A 96 -3.73 9.57 6.05
N GLU A 97 -4.09 9.00 7.20
CA GLU A 97 -4.87 9.69 8.23
C GLU A 97 -4.12 10.91 8.78
N ILE A 98 -2.85 10.73 9.17
CA ILE A 98 -2.00 11.83 9.65
C ILE A 98 -1.88 12.93 8.59
N GLU A 99 -1.76 12.55 7.31
CA GLU A 99 -1.68 13.50 6.21
C GLU A 99 -2.96 14.31 5.99
N ARG A 100 -4.14 13.70 6.20
CA ARG A 100 -5.43 14.39 6.08
C ARG A 100 -5.77 15.27 7.29
N GLY A 101 -5.05 15.14 8.39
CA GLY A 101 -5.39 15.81 9.65
C GLY A 101 -6.27 14.97 10.58
N ASP A 102 -6.52 13.71 10.24
CA ASP A 102 -7.34 12.81 11.03
C ASP A 102 -6.55 12.37 12.28
N GLY A 103 -7.14 12.52 13.47
CA GLY A 103 -6.49 12.05 14.70
C GLY A 103 -5.35 12.94 15.22
N GLU A 104 -5.33 14.23 14.87
CA GLU A 104 -4.34 15.20 15.37
C GLU A 104 -4.14 15.16 16.90
N LYS A 105 -5.22 14.95 17.67
CA LYS A 105 -5.16 14.83 19.13
C LYS A 105 -4.35 13.61 19.61
N VAL A 106 -4.29 12.56 18.79
CA VAL A 106 -3.56 11.31 19.09
C VAL A 106 -2.08 11.46 18.69
N HIS A 107 -1.80 12.13 17.57
CA HIS A 107 -0.45 12.29 17.03
C HIS A 107 -0.11 13.75 16.68
N PRO A 108 -0.05 14.66 17.67
CA PRO A 108 0.08 16.10 17.42
C PRO A 108 1.42 16.47 16.76
N LEU A 109 2.51 15.81 17.17
CA LEU A 109 3.83 16.06 16.58
C LEU A 109 3.88 15.63 15.10
N SER A 110 3.41 14.42 14.79
CA SER A 110 3.41 13.89 13.42
C SER A 110 2.61 14.79 12.46
N HIS A 111 1.45 15.28 12.92
CA HIS A 111 0.63 16.24 12.19
C HIS A 111 1.37 17.56 11.94
N SER A 112 2.03 18.11 12.96
CA SER A 112 2.76 19.36 12.84
C SER A 112 3.93 19.31 11.85
N LEU A 113 4.54 18.13 11.68
CA LEU A 113 5.68 17.92 10.77
C LEU A 113 5.25 17.64 9.32
N MET A 114 4.05 17.10 9.12
CA MET A 114 3.58 16.63 7.82
C MET A 114 3.61 17.70 6.70
N PRO A 115 3.22 18.97 6.94
CA PRO A 115 3.33 20.01 5.92
C PRO A 115 4.76 20.21 5.39
N GLY A 116 5.77 20.02 6.25
CA GLY A 116 7.18 20.12 5.88
C GLY A 116 7.69 18.97 5.01
N LEU A 117 6.99 17.83 5.04
CA LEU A 117 7.36 16.61 4.30
C LEU A 117 6.69 16.50 2.93
N LYS A 118 5.84 17.45 2.55
CA LYS A 118 5.06 17.42 1.30
C LYS A 118 5.90 17.18 0.04
N LYS A 119 7.13 17.71 -0.01
CA LYS A 119 8.05 17.51 -1.16
C LYS A 119 8.59 16.08 -1.27
N SER A 120 8.57 15.32 -0.17
CA SER A 120 9.11 13.97 -0.05
C SER A 120 8.01 12.94 0.19
N ARG A 121 6.76 13.30 -0.10
CA ARG A 121 5.58 12.47 0.18
C ARG A 121 5.70 11.06 -0.39
N GLU A 122 6.00 10.92 -1.68
CA GLU A 122 6.15 9.60 -2.32
C GLU A 122 7.24 8.77 -1.62
N ALA A 123 8.39 9.38 -1.33
CA ALA A 123 9.48 8.71 -0.63
C ALA A 123 9.08 8.28 0.79
N LEU A 124 8.27 9.08 1.50
CA LEU A 124 7.76 8.74 2.82
C LEU A 124 6.82 7.52 2.77
N TYR A 125 5.86 7.50 1.83
CA TYR A 125 4.96 6.36 1.64
C TYR A 125 5.73 5.09 1.24
N VAL A 126 6.72 5.20 0.35
CA VAL A 126 7.58 4.07 -0.01
C VAL A 126 8.40 3.59 1.19
N ALA A 127 8.97 4.50 1.98
CA ALA A 127 9.72 4.14 3.18
C ALA A 127 8.84 3.42 4.21
N VAL A 128 7.62 3.88 4.42
CA VAL A 128 6.66 3.21 5.32
C VAL A 128 6.24 1.85 4.76
N LEU A 129 6.13 1.66 3.45
CA LEU A 129 5.84 0.33 2.90
C LEU A 129 7.00 -0.67 3.07
N LEU A 130 8.24 -0.18 3.14
CA LEU A 130 9.46 -0.99 3.09
C LEU A 130 10.24 -1.09 4.42
N HIS A 131 9.69 -0.58 5.52
CA HIS A 131 10.35 -0.59 6.84
C HIS A 131 10.39 -1.99 7.48
#